data_AF-A0A938ET75-F1
#
_entry.id   AF-A0A938ET75-F1
#
_cell.length_a   1.000
_cell.length_b   1.000
_cell.length_c   1.000
_cell.angle_alpha   90.00
_cell.angle_beta   90.00
_cell.angle_gamma   90.00
#
_symmetry.space_group_name_H-M   'P 1'
#
loop_
_entity.id
_entity.type
_entity.pdbx_description
1 polymer ?
#
loop_
_entity_poly.entity_id
_entity_poly.type
_entity_poly.pdbx_seq_one_letter_code
_entity_poly.pdbx_strand_id
1 'polypeptide(L)'
;GNSYTTTLLNFITGTSLLLVFFLVLLGFGAIELQPLPSSPWWIYTGGILGVTYIAFSALIVQHLGVLTFTLYSVGGQLIGALVLDLYLPSEGISVSWYLVSGIALTYVGVIISGANQARRARM
;
A
#
# COMPACT_ATOMS: atom_id res chain seq x y z
N GLY A 1 20.35 16.09 0.38
CA GLY A 1 20.28 15.32 1.64
C GLY A 1 19.85 13.90 1.28
N ASN A 2 20.56 12.89 1.79
CA ASN A 2 20.38 11.47 1.41
C ASN A 2 18.91 11.01 1.49
N SER A 3 18.28 10.62 0.37
CA SER A 3 16.91 10.06 0.34
C SER A 3 16.72 8.92 1.32
N TYR A 4 17.76 8.12 1.55
CA TYR A 4 17.78 7.05 2.55
C TYR A 4 17.47 7.55 3.97
N THR A 5 17.98 8.73 4.34
CA THR A 5 17.73 9.34 5.66
C THR A 5 16.27 9.74 5.80
N THR A 6 15.65 10.32 4.77
CA THR A 6 14.23 10.71 4.80
C THR A 6 13.31 9.49 4.88
N THR A 7 13.59 8.43 4.13
CA THR A 7 12.82 7.18 4.20
C THR A 7 12.94 6.52 5.58
N LEU A 8 14.16 6.43 6.13
CA LEU A 8 14.40 5.84 7.45
C LEU A 8 13.70 6.63 8.56
N LEU A 9 13.76 7.97 8.50
CA LEU A 9 13.04 8.83 9.44
C LEU A 9 11.53 8.59 9.38
N ASN A 10 10.94 8.49 8.18
CA ASN A 10 9.50 8.25 8.04
C ASN A 10 9.09 6.90 8.68
N PHE A 11 9.89 5.85 8.46
CA PHE A 11 9.65 4.55 9.09
C PHE A 11 9.78 4.59 10.60
N ILE A 12 10.83 5.22 11.13
CA ILE A 12 11.03 5.34 12.58
C ILE A 12 9.87 6.12 13.19
N THR A 13 9.51 7.27 12.62
CA THR A 13 8.40 8.09 13.11
C THR A 13 7.08 7.32 13.07
N GLY A 14 6.73 6.69 11.95
CA GLY A 14 5.49 5.92 11.80
C GLY A 14 5.42 4.73 12.76
N THR A 15 6.50 3.95 12.86
CA THR A 15 6.57 2.79 13.77
C THR A 15 6.51 3.22 15.23
N SER A 16 7.21 4.29 15.59
CA SER A 16 7.20 4.81 16.97
C SER A 16 5.81 5.30 17.35
N LEU A 17 5.14 6.02 16.44
CA LEU A 17 3.79 6.54 16.67
C LEU A 17 2.77 5.41 16.82
N LEU A 18 2.82 4.40 15.95
CA LEU A 18 1.97 3.20 16.07
C LEU A 18 2.22 2.45 17.37
N LEU A 19 3.49 2.30 17.78
CA LEU A 19 3.86 1.62 19.02
C LEU A 19 3.36 2.39 20.25
N VAL A 20 3.51 3.71 20.28
CA VAL A 20 2.95 4.56 21.34
C VAL A 20 1.44 4.41 21.41
N PHE A 21 0.74 4.47 20.27
CA PHE A 21 -0.72 4.33 20.23
C PHE A 21 -1.16 2.96 20.75
N PHE A 22 -0.46 1.89 20.36
CA PHE A 22 -0.67 0.54 20.87
C PHE A 22 -0.48 0.44 22.38
N LEU A 23 0.62 0.97 22.92
CA LEU A 23 0.88 0.97 24.37
C LEU A 23 -0.15 1.78 25.15
N VAL A 24 -0.59 2.91 24.61
CA VAL A 24 -1.64 3.75 25.20
C VAL A 24 -2.96 2.98 25.26
N LEU A 25 -3.40 2.38 24.14
CA LEU A 25 -4.62 1.57 24.10
C LEU A 25 -4.57 0.40 25.08
N LEU A 26 -3.41 -0.27 25.19
CA LEU A 26 -3.19 -1.36 26.13
C LEU A 26 -3.25 -0.87 27.59
N GLY A 27 -2.61 0.26 27.89
CA GLY A 27 -2.60 0.86 29.22
C GLY A 27 -3.97 1.34 29.70
N PHE A 28 -4.82 1.80 28.77
CA PHE A 28 -6.22 2.14 29.05
C PHE A 28 -7.18 0.94 29.05
N GLY A 29 -6.69 -0.28 28.77
CA GLY A 29 -7.51 -1.48 28.68
C GLY A 29 -8.49 -1.50 27.51
N ALA A 30 -8.28 -0.65 26.50
CA ALA A 30 -9.10 -0.61 25.29
C ALA A 30 -8.83 -1.79 24.35
N ILE A 31 -7.67 -2.45 24.52
CA ILE A 31 -7.27 -3.66 23.82
C ILE A 31 -6.61 -4.62 24.81
N GLU A 32 -6.74 -5.93 24.54
CA GLU A 32 -6.08 -6.98 25.31
C GLU A 32 -5.00 -7.67 24.45
N LEU A 33 -3.95 -8.19 25.09
CA LEU A 33 -2.93 -8.98 24.40
C LEU A 33 -3.53 -10.33 23.99
N GLN A 34 -3.88 -10.45 22.71
CA GLN A 34 -4.35 -11.72 22.18
C GLN A 34 -3.17 -12.62 21.77
N PRO A 35 -3.29 -13.95 21.96
CA PRO A 35 -2.33 -14.90 21.41
C PRO A 35 -2.21 -14.71 19.90
N LEU A 36 -1.02 -14.99 19.37
CA LEU A 36 -0.78 -14.98 17.94
C LEU A 36 -1.78 -15.93 17.25
N PRO A 37 -2.37 -15.54 16.11
CA PRO A 37 -3.31 -16.39 15.40
C PRO A 37 -2.65 -17.74 15.06
N SER A 38 -3.27 -18.85 15.44
CA SER A 38 -2.89 -20.21 15.01
C SER A 38 -3.25 -20.49 13.54
N SER A 39 -3.43 -19.43 12.76
CA SER A 39 -3.69 -19.44 11.33
C SER A 39 -2.49 -19.99 10.55
N PRO A 40 -2.67 -20.31 9.25
CA PRO A 40 -1.59 -20.80 8.41
C PRO A 40 -0.38 -19.85 8.39
N TRP A 41 0.83 -20.41 8.36
CA TRP A 41 2.09 -19.67 8.50
C TRP A 41 2.25 -18.48 7.53
N TRP A 42 1.60 -18.51 6.36
CA TRP A 42 1.66 -17.43 5.37
C TRP A 42 0.99 -16.12 5.85
N ILE A 43 0.17 -16.12 6.90
CA ILE A 43 -0.34 -14.87 7.48
C ILE A 43 0.79 -13.93 7.92
N TYR A 44 1.90 -14.49 8.37
CA TYR A 44 3.05 -13.73 8.86
C TYR A 44 3.92 -13.17 7.74
N THR A 45 3.72 -13.60 6.48
CA THR A 45 4.52 -13.09 5.36
C THR A 45 4.10 -11.71 4.90
N GLY A 46 2.91 -11.22 5.30
CA GLY A 46 2.41 -9.90 4.92
C GLY A 46 3.36 -8.77 5.32
N GLY A 47 3.94 -8.84 6.53
CA GLY A 47 4.93 -7.87 6.99
C GLY A 47 6.21 -7.87 6.15
N ILE A 48 6.73 -9.07 5.82
CA ILE A 48 7.92 -9.23 4.98
C ILE A 48 7.66 -8.67 3.58
N LEU A 49 6.54 -9.05 2.95
CA LEU A 49 6.13 -8.55 1.63
C LEU A 49 5.99 -7.02 1.62
N GLY A 50 5.39 -6.44 2.67
CA GLY A 50 5.26 -5.00 2.81
C GLY A 50 6.59 -4.27 2.90
N VAL A 51 7.52 -4.74 3.74
CA VAL A 51 8.87 -4.13 3.87
C VAL A 51 9.65 -4.26 2.57
N THR A 52 9.62 -5.43 1.93
CA THR A 52 10.25 -5.65 0.63
C THR A 52 9.67 -4.73 -0.44
N TYR A 53 8.33 -4.59 -0.50
CA TYR A 53 7.66 -3.68 -1.42
C TYR A 53 8.12 -2.23 -1.22
N ILE A 54 8.17 -1.74 0.03
CA ILE A 54 8.58 -0.36 0.29
C ILE A 54 10.06 -0.14 -0.06
N ALA A 55 10.93 -1.11 0.22
CA ALA A 55 12.34 -1.04 -0.15
C ALA A 55 12.54 -0.93 -1.66
N PHE A 56 11.89 -1.81 -2.44
CA PHE A 56 11.93 -1.74 -3.90
C PHE A 56 11.29 -0.45 -4.43
N SER A 57 10.17 -0.03 -3.86
CA SER A 57 9.50 1.22 -4.24
C SER A 57 10.43 2.42 -4.08
N ALA A 58 11.14 2.51 -2.95
CA ALA A 58 12.10 3.59 -2.71
C ALA A 58 13.25 3.58 -3.73
N LEU A 59 13.76 2.40 -4.10
CA LEU A 59 14.80 2.26 -5.12
C LEU A 59 14.30 2.63 -6.52
N ILE A 60 13.11 2.16 -6.91
CA ILE A 60 12.52 2.41 -8.22
C ILE A 60 12.15 3.89 -8.38
N VAL A 61 11.60 4.52 -7.34
CA VAL A 61 11.28 5.96 -7.33
C VAL A 61 12.52 6.82 -7.60
N GLN A 62 13.69 6.42 -7.09
CA GLN A 62 14.94 7.13 -7.35
C GLN A 62 15.37 7.07 -8.83
N HIS A 63 14.96 6.04 -9.57
CA HIS A 63 15.32 5.87 -10.99
C HIS A 63 14.24 6.40 -11.96
N LEU A 64 12.96 6.12 -11.70
CA LEU A 64 11.84 6.47 -12.59
C LEU A 64 11.19 7.83 -12.26
N GLY A 65 11.50 8.39 -11.10
CA GLY A 65 10.79 9.53 -10.54
C GLY A 65 9.46 9.13 -9.88
N VAL A 66 9.03 9.94 -8.91
CA VAL A 66 7.84 9.67 -8.08
C VAL A 66 6.57 9.53 -8.91
N LEU A 67 6.39 10.37 -9.94
CA LEU A 67 5.20 10.39 -10.78
C LEU A 67 5.01 9.09 -11.57
N THR A 68 6.04 8.71 -12.32
CA THR A 68 6.05 7.50 -13.16
C THR A 68 5.84 6.25 -12.31
N PHE A 69 6.55 6.17 -11.18
CA PHE A 69 6.39 5.08 -10.23
C PHE A 69 4.95 4.98 -9.69
N THR A 70 4.36 6.11 -9.31
CA THR A 70 3.00 6.14 -8.75
C THR A 70 1.97 5.65 -9.77
N LEU A 71 2.08 6.10 -11.03
CA LEU A 71 1.20 5.65 -12.12
C LEU A 71 1.27 4.14 -12.34
N TYR A 72 2.48 3.59 -12.46
CA TYR A 72 2.66 2.15 -12.66
C TYR A 72 2.26 1.33 -11.44
N SER A 73 2.62 1.78 -10.24
CA SER A 73 2.32 1.06 -9.00
C SER A 73 0.82 0.97 -8.75
N VAL A 74 0.09 2.09 -8.83
CA VAL A 74 -1.36 2.08 -8.63
C VAL A 74 -2.05 1.26 -9.71
N GLY A 75 -1.57 1.34 -10.96
CA GLY A 75 -2.07 0.47 -12.03
C GLY A 75 -1.90 -1.01 -11.76
N GLY A 76 -0.68 -1.41 -11.37
CA GLY A 76 -0.36 -2.78 -11.02
C GLY A 76 -1.17 -3.28 -9.82
N GLN A 77 -1.40 -2.43 -8.82
CA GLN A 77 -2.23 -2.77 -7.66
C GLN A 77 -3.69 -2.99 -8.04
N LEU A 78 -4.27 -2.15 -8.90
CA LEU A 78 -5.65 -2.30 -9.36
C LEU A 78 -5.84 -3.56 -10.21
N ILE A 79 -4.92 -3.82 -11.15
CA ILE A 79 -4.94 -5.04 -11.96
C ILE A 79 -4.72 -6.26 -11.06
N GLY A 80 -3.76 -6.20 -10.14
CA GLY A 80 -3.45 -7.28 -9.19
C GLY A 80 -4.64 -7.59 -8.29
N ALA A 81 -5.32 -6.57 -7.76
CA ALA A 81 -6.54 -6.73 -6.98
C ALA A 81 -7.63 -7.44 -7.79
N LEU A 82 -7.86 -7.01 -9.03
CA LEU A 82 -8.84 -7.66 -9.91
C LEU A 82 -8.48 -9.13 -10.20
N VAL A 83 -7.21 -9.42 -10.47
CA VAL A 83 -6.73 -10.80 -10.66
C VAL A 83 -6.97 -11.63 -9.39
N LEU A 84 -6.63 -11.10 -8.22
CA LEU A 84 -6.88 -11.78 -6.95
C LEU A 84 -8.37 -12.03 -6.73
N ASP A 85 -9.24 -11.06 -6.99
CA ASP A 85 -10.68 -11.22 -6.84
C ASP A 85 -11.26 -12.30 -7.78
N LEU A 86 -10.68 -12.48 -8.97
CA LEU A 86 -11.09 -13.48 -9.94
C LEU A 86 -10.61 -14.91 -9.59
N TYR A 87 -9.38 -15.04 -9.08
CA TYR A 87 -8.76 -16.35 -8.81
C TYR A 87 -8.95 -16.83 -7.36
N LEU A 88 -9.09 -15.90 -6.42
CA LEU A 88 -9.28 -16.13 -4.98
C LEU A 88 -10.52 -15.37 -4.50
N PRO A 89 -11.72 -15.74 -4.99
CA PRO A 89 -12.94 -15.05 -4.60
C PRO A 89 -13.16 -15.18 -3.08
N SER A 90 -13.28 -14.04 -2.41
CA SER A 90 -13.60 -14.00 -0.99
C SER A 90 -15.09 -14.27 -0.78
N GLU A 91 -15.43 -15.02 0.28
CA GLU A 91 -16.81 -15.36 0.59
C GLU A 91 -17.65 -14.08 0.78
N GLY A 92 -18.59 -13.84 -0.13
CA GLY A 92 -19.50 -12.69 -0.10
C GLY A 92 -19.23 -11.58 -1.14
N ILE A 93 -18.11 -11.63 -1.88
CA ILE A 93 -17.84 -10.68 -2.96
C ILE A 93 -18.14 -11.36 -4.30
N SER A 94 -19.35 -11.16 -4.84
CA SER A 94 -19.58 -11.39 -6.26
C SER A 94 -18.86 -10.29 -7.03
N VAL A 95 -17.99 -10.63 -7.99
CA VAL A 95 -17.39 -9.67 -8.92
C VAL A 95 -18.51 -9.04 -9.75
N SER A 96 -19.07 -7.98 -9.19
CA SER A 96 -20.18 -7.24 -9.78
C SER A 96 -19.61 -6.27 -10.81
N TRP A 97 -20.40 -5.99 -11.84
CA TRP A 97 -20.08 -4.98 -12.84
C TRP A 97 -19.73 -3.63 -12.21
N TYR A 98 -20.29 -3.29 -11.05
CA TYR A 98 -19.96 -2.09 -10.29
C TYR A 98 -18.50 -2.07 -9.81
N LEU A 99 -17.97 -3.19 -9.29
CA LEU A 99 -16.61 -3.29 -8.76
C LEU A 99 -15.59 -3.13 -9.90
N VAL A 100 -15.83 -3.80 -11.03
CA VAL A 100 -15.03 -3.66 -12.25
C VAL A 100 -15.06 -2.22 -12.77
N SER A 101 -16.24 -1.60 -12.81
CA SER A 101 -16.39 -0.21 -13.26
C SER A 101 -15.70 0.79 -12.32
N GLY A 102 -15.72 0.53 -11.01
CA GLY A 102 -15.02 1.33 -10.00
C GLY A 102 -13.51 1.24 -10.16
N ILE A 103 -12.97 0.03 -10.32
CA ILE A 103 -11.55 -0.20 -10.61
C ILE A 103 -11.13 0.54 -11.89
N ALA A 104 -11.93 0.43 -12.97
CA ALA A 104 -11.66 1.11 -14.22
C ALA A 104 -11.66 2.64 -14.06
N LEU A 105 -12.65 3.20 -13.35
CA LEU A 105 -12.74 4.64 -13.05
C LEU A 105 -11.54 5.14 -12.23
N THR A 106 -11.15 4.40 -11.19
CA THR A 106 -9.96 4.74 -10.38
C THR A 106 -8.70 4.72 -11.25
N TYR A 107 -8.56 3.73 -12.13
CA TYR A 107 -7.40 3.64 -13.02
C TYR A 107 -7.33 4.82 -14.00
N VAL A 108 -8.45 5.18 -14.62
CA VAL A 108 -8.55 6.35 -15.50
C VAL A 108 -8.23 7.64 -14.73
N GLY A 109 -8.76 7.81 -13.52
CA GLY A 109 -8.47 8.96 -12.67
C GLY A 109 -6.99 9.11 -12.34
N VAL A 110 -6.31 8.00 -12.05
CA VAL A 110 -4.87 7.95 -11.80
C VAL A 110 -4.07 8.38 -13.03
N ILE A 111 -4.41 7.86 -14.21
CA ILE A 111 -3.75 8.24 -15.47
C ILE A 111 -3.91 9.74 -15.76
N ILE A 112 -5.14 10.27 -15.63
CA ILE A 112 -5.42 11.70 -15.88
C ILE A 112 -4.66 12.58 -14.88
N SER A 113 -4.69 12.22 -13.60
CA SER A 113 -3.97 12.96 -12.54
C SER A 113 -2.47 12.98 -12.79
N GLY A 114 -1.89 11.83 -13.17
CA GLY A 114 -0.47 11.74 -13.48
C GLY A 114 -0.09 12.53 -14.73
N ALA A 115 -0.90 12.48 -15.79
CA ALA A 115 -0.69 13.27 -17.01
C ALA A 115 -0.74 14.79 -16.74
N ASN A 116 -1.66 15.23 -15.86
CA ASN A 116 -1.76 16.63 -15.46
C ASN A 116 -0.56 17.10 -14.64
N GLN A 117 -0.06 16.28 -13.71
CA GLN A 117 1.15 16.59 -12.95
C GLN A 117 2.40 16.64 -13.83
N ALA A 118 2.54 15.71 -14.79
CA ALA A 118 3.64 15.72 -15.77
C ALA A 118 3.66 17.03 -16.59
N ARG A 119 2.49 17.53 -16.99
CA ARG A 119 2.35 18.79 -17.74
C ARG A 119 2.70 20.00 -16.89
N ARG A 120 2.24 20.08 -15.64
CA ARG A 120 2.53 21.21 -14.74
C ARG A 120 4.02 21.32 -14.40
N ALA A 121 4.73 20.20 -14.29
CA ALA A 121 6.16 20.19 -14.02
C ALA A 121 7.03 20.68 -15.20
N ARG A 122 6.44 20.86 -16.40
CA ARG A 122 7.14 21.32 -17.61
C ARG A 122 6.88 22.80 -17.95
N MET A 123 5.99 23.48 -17.22
CA MET A 123 5.71 24.92 -17.36
C MET A 123 6.52 25.71 -16.35
#